data_AF-A0A952WSQ4-F1
#
_entry.id   AF-A0A952WSQ4-F1
#
_cell.length_a   1.000
_cell.length_b   1.000
_cell.length_c   1.000
_cell.angle_alpha   90.00
_cell.angle_beta   90.00
_cell.angle_gamma   90.00
#
_symmetry.space_group_name_H-M   'P 1'
#
loop_
_entity.id
_entity.type
_entity.pdbx_description
1 polymer ?
#
loop_
_entity_poly.entity_id
_entity_poly.type
_entity_poly.pdbx_seq_one_letter_code
_entity_poly.pdbx_strand_id
1 'polypeptide(L)'
;MRPLISALAFALFIIAPALAAPPIAPPSGTYTGEGLTVVLKRGAGDTYTGTVSLNGRTYPLDADFDEDDGLTGTFEVGDDEFDFTAVLKGGTLTFTTGGTVYKLAAPASAQPTNPLAKKPPANPLDKNPDVKPALPAEGALKLKRLSIKDPGINNIEAVSFLIPEGWKHEGGITWMHDYSILANLLLKITDPATGAQVEYLPMQNFSWIDNPPFPMQNFSNYMGNLIHPPIRDAAAFVRTMYMPQALPHLQRAKQVEVERLEKVEQQYAAAVAQAPAGGQASVYSGRVRYEYEREGKVWEEDVYIFLTYYTGQGMTIWSVSSAYSFRAPKAADGGSGLDKAAPVLTTITNTARVSQDWFSGYMYVSQLFRDRQMQGIRDATRLSRMISENAEHTRQLYAQAYADRNASQERINRTFGEYIRGVETYTNPYESREVQLPAGYTDAWVNPQGEYLLIGPGGHDPNVGSTVEWRRMKMVE
;
A
#
# COMPACT_ATOMS: atom_id res chain seq x y z
N MET A 1 11.00 -37.03 -18.50
CA MET A 1 10.94 -36.53 -17.10
C MET A 1 11.46 -35.10 -17.10
N ARG A 2 10.56 -34.11 -17.08
CA ARG A 2 10.87 -32.67 -17.12
C ARG A 2 10.61 -32.08 -15.71
N PRO A 3 11.47 -31.21 -15.16
CA PRO A 3 11.25 -30.62 -13.85
C PRO A 3 10.16 -29.56 -13.92
N LEU A 4 9.14 -29.67 -13.04
CA LEU A 4 8.13 -28.64 -12.83
C LEU A 4 8.78 -27.40 -12.19
N ILE A 5 8.68 -26.28 -12.89
CA ILE A 5 9.06 -24.95 -12.41
C ILE A 5 7.88 -24.41 -11.60
N SER A 6 7.98 -24.40 -10.27
CA SER A 6 6.96 -23.85 -9.37
C SER A 6 7.08 -22.33 -9.28
N ALA A 7 6.04 -21.64 -9.74
CA ALA A 7 5.89 -20.19 -9.77
C ALA A 7 5.56 -19.58 -8.39
N LEU A 8 5.88 -18.29 -8.28
CA LEU A 8 6.05 -17.42 -7.11
C LEU A 8 4.85 -17.29 -6.16
N ALA A 9 5.18 -17.22 -4.86
CA ALA A 9 4.31 -16.82 -3.75
C ALA A 9 4.38 -15.30 -3.50
N PHE A 10 3.23 -14.65 -3.25
CA PHE A 10 3.11 -13.22 -3.02
C PHE A 10 2.71 -12.86 -1.58
N ALA A 11 3.57 -12.10 -0.91
CA ALA A 11 3.30 -11.39 0.34
C ALA A 11 2.88 -9.96 0.00
N LEU A 12 1.66 -9.56 0.34
CA LEU A 12 1.21 -8.20 0.07
C LEU A 12 1.50 -7.27 1.28
N PHE A 13 2.72 -6.73 1.31
CA PHE A 13 2.96 -5.34 1.74
C PHE A 13 2.56 -4.40 0.58
N ILE A 14 1.30 -4.46 0.12
CA ILE A 14 0.83 -3.98 -1.21
C ILE A 14 1.95 -3.88 -2.26
N ILE A 15 2.43 -5.04 -2.70
CA ILE A 15 3.09 -5.21 -3.97
C ILE A 15 2.43 -6.45 -4.56
N ALA A 16 1.43 -6.25 -5.40
CA ALA A 16 1.10 -7.27 -6.37
C ALA A 16 2.36 -7.51 -7.21
N PRO A 17 2.63 -8.75 -7.68
CA PRO A 17 3.41 -8.82 -8.91
C PRO A 17 2.57 -8.05 -9.90
N ALA A 18 3.20 -7.27 -10.76
CA ALA A 18 2.69 -7.25 -12.11
C ALA A 18 2.86 -8.69 -12.64
N LEU A 19 1.93 -9.59 -12.30
CA LEU A 19 1.58 -10.64 -13.22
C LEU A 19 1.11 -9.84 -14.40
N ALA A 20 1.89 -9.91 -15.48
CA ALA A 20 1.53 -9.32 -16.74
C ALA A 20 0.06 -9.65 -16.98
N ALA A 21 -0.83 -8.66 -16.83
CA ALA A 21 -2.18 -8.80 -17.32
C ALA A 21 -2.04 -9.30 -18.77
N PRO A 22 -2.83 -10.31 -19.21
CA PRO A 22 -2.77 -10.75 -20.58
C PRO A 22 -2.88 -9.50 -21.46
N PRO A 23 -2.01 -9.36 -22.48
CA PRO A 23 -2.09 -8.28 -23.44
C PRO A 23 -3.55 -8.05 -23.84
N ILE A 24 -3.99 -6.79 -23.80
CA ILE A 24 -5.33 -6.46 -24.29
C ILE A 24 -5.17 -6.07 -25.76
N ALA A 25 -6.05 -6.59 -26.61
CA ALA A 25 -6.13 -6.21 -28.02
C ALA A 25 -6.20 -4.68 -28.15
N PRO A 26 -5.19 -4.02 -28.76
CA PRO A 26 -5.18 -2.58 -28.86
C PRO A 26 -6.31 -2.09 -29.79
N PRO A 27 -7.09 -1.07 -29.41
CA PRO A 27 -8.07 -0.51 -30.33
C PRO A 27 -7.39 0.11 -31.56
N SER A 28 -8.11 0.16 -32.67
CA SER A 28 -7.68 0.97 -33.81
C SER A 28 -7.47 2.43 -33.39
N GLY A 29 -6.35 3.03 -33.79
CA GLY A 29 -6.06 4.42 -33.52
C GLY A 29 -4.57 4.75 -33.52
N THR A 30 -4.25 5.96 -33.09
CA THR A 30 -2.90 6.51 -33.14
C THR A 30 -2.27 6.54 -31.75
N TYR A 31 -1.10 5.93 -31.65
CA TYR A 31 -0.28 5.82 -30.45
C TYR A 31 0.97 6.65 -30.64
N THR A 32 1.26 7.55 -29.70
CA THR A 32 2.40 8.49 -29.82
C THR A 32 3.22 8.56 -28.55
N GLY A 33 4.54 8.62 -28.69
CA GLY A 33 5.46 8.75 -27.57
C GLY A 33 6.90 8.58 -28.01
N GLU A 34 7.84 9.21 -27.29
CA GLU A 34 9.29 8.99 -27.47
C GLU A 34 9.79 9.17 -28.92
N GLY A 35 9.18 10.08 -29.69
CA GLY A 35 9.54 10.37 -31.08
C GLY A 35 9.04 9.35 -32.10
N LEU A 36 8.27 8.35 -31.66
CA LEU A 36 7.65 7.31 -32.49
C LEU A 36 6.12 7.50 -32.51
N THR A 37 5.52 7.29 -33.69
CA THR A 37 4.06 7.25 -33.86
C THR A 37 3.68 5.94 -34.52
N VAL A 38 2.76 5.20 -33.91
CA VAL A 38 2.20 3.95 -34.47
C VAL A 38 0.71 4.15 -34.70
N VAL A 39 0.25 3.89 -35.92
CA VAL A 39 -1.17 3.89 -36.27
C VAL A 39 -1.60 2.45 -36.48
N LEU A 40 -2.55 1.97 -35.68
CA LEU A 40 -3.09 0.62 -35.78
C LEU A 40 -4.51 0.65 -36.34
N LYS A 41 -4.81 -0.30 -37.22
CA LYS A 41 -6.15 -0.56 -37.75
C LYS A 41 -6.42 -2.06 -37.66
N ARG A 42 -7.37 -2.43 -36.80
CA ARG A 42 -7.81 -3.82 -36.66
C ARG A 42 -8.55 -4.29 -37.92
N GLY A 43 -8.13 -5.44 -38.45
CA GLY A 43 -8.74 -6.16 -39.55
C GLY A 43 -9.82 -7.14 -39.10
N ALA A 44 -10.08 -8.17 -39.90
CA ALA A 44 -10.96 -9.27 -39.50
C ALA A 44 -10.23 -10.23 -38.56
N GLY A 45 -10.89 -10.64 -37.46
CA GLY A 45 -10.27 -11.47 -36.42
C GLY A 45 -9.23 -10.71 -35.62
N ASP A 46 -8.05 -11.31 -35.45
CA ASP A 46 -6.94 -10.80 -34.65
C ASP A 46 -5.81 -10.17 -35.48
N THR A 47 -6.08 -9.90 -36.76
CA THR A 47 -5.16 -9.22 -37.68
C THR A 47 -5.18 -7.70 -37.49
N TYR A 48 -4.03 -7.06 -37.69
CA TYR A 48 -3.81 -5.63 -37.64
C TYR A 48 -2.98 -5.18 -38.84
N THR A 49 -3.35 -4.02 -39.38
CA THR A 49 -2.59 -3.30 -40.40
C THR A 49 -2.33 -1.89 -39.90
N GLY A 50 -1.32 -1.21 -40.40
CA GLY A 50 -1.01 0.12 -39.88
C GLY A 50 0.19 0.80 -40.46
N THR A 51 0.70 1.77 -39.71
CA THR A 51 1.99 2.39 -40.03
C THR A 51 2.80 2.69 -38.78
N VAL A 52 4.13 2.58 -38.90
CA VAL A 52 5.11 3.08 -37.93
C VAL A 52 5.76 4.33 -38.52
N SER A 53 5.79 5.43 -37.78
CA SER A 53 6.46 6.66 -38.19
C SER A 53 7.57 7.03 -37.22
N LEU A 54 8.79 7.17 -37.73
CA LEU A 54 10.00 7.54 -36.98
C LEU A 54 10.81 8.56 -37.79
N ASN A 55 11.26 9.64 -37.15
CA ASN A 55 12.07 10.69 -37.79
C ASN A 55 11.44 11.31 -39.06
N GLY A 56 10.11 11.44 -39.08
CA GLY A 56 9.37 12.03 -40.21
C GLY A 56 9.21 11.12 -41.44
N ARG A 57 9.61 9.84 -41.33
CA ARG A 57 9.34 8.80 -42.34
C ARG A 57 8.29 7.83 -41.80
N THR A 58 7.45 7.29 -42.69
CA THR A 58 6.33 6.42 -42.36
C THR A 58 6.44 5.12 -43.14
N TYR A 59 6.27 4.00 -42.44
CA TYR A 59 6.47 2.64 -42.93
C TYR A 59 5.20 1.81 -42.69
N PRO A 60 4.73 1.01 -43.67
CA PRO A 60 3.61 0.12 -43.47
C PRO A 60 3.96 -0.97 -42.47
N LEU A 61 2.98 -1.38 -41.66
CA LEU A 61 3.11 -2.52 -40.76
C LEU A 61 1.94 -3.48 -40.93
N ASP A 62 2.21 -4.76 -40.68
CA ASP A 62 1.25 -5.84 -40.57
C ASP A 62 1.54 -6.63 -39.29
N ALA A 63 0.49 -7.06 -38.58
CA ALA A 63 0.63 -7.77 -37.31
C ALA A 63 -0.56 -8.65 -36.98
N ASP A 64 -0.33 -9.62 -36.11
CA ASP A 64 -1.34 -10.45 -35.50
C ASP A 64 -1.32 -10.27 -33.98
N PHE A 65 -2.50 -10.31 -33.38
CA PHE A 65 -2.67 -10.25 -31.94
C PHE A 65 -2.84 -11.66 -31.36
N ASP A 66 -2.08 -11.93 -30.31
CA ASP A 66 -2.18 -13.14 -29.50
C ASP A 66 -2.43 -12.76 -28.02
N GLU A 67 -3.26 -13.54 -27.33
CA GLU A 67 -3.66 -13.26 -25.95
C GLU A 67 -2.54 -13.47 -24.91
N ASP A 68 -1.47 -14.19 -25.27
CA ASP A 68 -0.29 -14.42 -24.44
C ASP A 68 0.84 -13.43 -24.80
N ASP A 69 1.08 -13.19 -26.10
CA ASP A 69 2.26 -12.45 -26.59
C ASP A 69 1.96 -10.98 -27.00
N GLY A 70 0.69 -10.61 -27.18
CA GLY A 70 0.28 -9.28 -27.65
C GLY A 70 0.35 -9.16 -29.17
N LEU A 71 0.60 -7.96 -29.70
CA LEU A 71 0.83 -7.79 -31.12
C LEU A 71 2.23 -8.28 -31.48
N THR A 72 2.32 -9.15 -32.47
CA THR A 72 3.58 -9.50 -33.13
C THR A 72 3.43 -9.26 -34.62
N GLY A 73 4.41 -8.63 -35.23
CA GLY A 73 4.32 -8.29 -36.64
C GLY A 73 5.61 -7.71 -37.19
N THR A 74 5.51 -7.20 -38.40
CA THR A 74 6.65 -6.62 -39.13
C THR A 74 6.29 -5.27 -39.72
N PHE A 75 7.30 -4.45 -40.00
CA PHE A 75 7.15 -3.25 -40.82
C PHE A 75 8.30 -3.12 -41.82
N GLU A 76 8.00 -2.56 -43.00
CA GLU A 76 8.93 -2.50 -44.12
C GLU A 76 9.65 -1.14 -44.22
N VAL A 77 10.98 -1.15 -44.27
CA VAL A 77 11.80 0.05 -44.52
C VAL A 77 12.64 -0.19 -45.79
N GLY A 78 12.10 0.21 -46.94
CA GLY A 78 12.75 -0.07 -48.23
C GLY A 78 12.56 -1.54 -48.61
N ASP A 79 13.65 -2.27 -48.84
CA ASP A 79 13.63 -3.72 -49.12
C ASP A 79 13.83 -4.58 -47.84
N ASP A 80 14.03 -3.94 -46.69
CA ASP A 80 14.29 -4.59 -45.41
C ASP A 80 13.03 -4.67 -44.54
N GLU A 81 12.80 -5.82 -43.91
CA GLU A 81 11.67 -6.09 -43.01
C GLU A 81 12.15 -6.14 -41.56
N PHE A 82 11.41 -5.49 -40.65
CA PHE A 82 11.76 -5.38 -39.23
C PHE A 82 10.67 -5.94 -38.34
N ASP A 83 11.04 -6.92 -37.51
CA ASP A 83 10.16 -7.49 -36.50
C ASP A 83 9.86 -6.48 -35.39
N PHE A 84 8.64 -6.55 -34.87
CA PHE A 84 8.25 -5.85 -33.66
C PHE A 84 7.30 -6.68 -32.78
N THR A 85 7.27 -6.33 -31.50
CA THR A 85 6.23 -6.75 -30.57
C THR A 85 5.59 -5.54 -29.90
N ALA A 86 4.28 -5.60 -29.59
CA ALA A 86 3.61 -4.53 -28.88
C ALA A 86 2.55 -5.00 -27.88
N VAL A 87 2.57 -4.42 -26.68
CA VAL A 87 1.65 -4.77 -25.58
C VAL A 87 0.98 -3.52 -25.03
N LEU A 88 -0.36 -3.48 -25.04
CA LEU A 88 -1.15 -2.39 -24.47
C LEU A 88 -1.50 -2.67 -23.01
N LYS A 89 -1.04 -1.80 -22.09
CA LYS A 89 -1.36 -1.86 -20.65
C LYS A 89 -1.60 -0.47 -20.08
N GLY A 90 -2.70 -0.29 -19.35
CA GLY A 90 -2.99 0.96 -18.64
C GLY A 90 -3.01 2.21 -19.52
N GLY A 91 -3.43 2.07 -20.79
CA GLY A 91 -3.43 3.18 -21.76
C GLY A 91 -2.07 3.49 -22.39
N THR A 92 -1.04 2.67 -22.13
CA THR A 92 0.29 2.77 -22.74
C THR A 92 0.57 1.54 -23.59
N LEU A 93 0.86 1.74 -24.87
CA LEU A 93 1.34 0.71 -25.79
C LEU A 93 2.87 0.66 -25.70
N THR A 94 3.41 -0.45 -25.20
CA THR A 94 4.86 -0.72 -25.21
C THR A 94 5.20 -1.38 -26.53
N PHE A 95 5.96 -0.71 -27.39
CA PHE A 95 6.34 -1.17 -28.73
C PHE A 95 7.84 -1.45 -28.76
N THR A 96 8.24 -2.67 -29.15
CA THR A 96 9.64 -3.09 -29.17
C THR A 96 10.05 -3.51 -30.57
N THR A 97 11.13 -2.93 -31.09
CA THR A 97 11.72 -3.33 -32.38
C THR A 97 13.24 -3.13 -32.35
N GLY A 98 14.00 -4.03 -32.99
CA GLY A 98 15.47 -3.94 -33.04
C GLY A 98 16.14 -3.86 -31.66
N GLY A 99 15.52 -4.43 -30.61
CA GLY A 99 15.99 -4.36 -29.22
C GLY A 99 15.73 -3.04 -28.50
N THR A 100 15.09 -2.06 -29.16
CA THR A 100 14.70 -0.77 -28.56
C THR A 100 13.24 -0.80 -28.16
N VAL A 101 12.93 -0.30 -26.96
CA VAL A 101 11.57 -0.26 -26.39
C VAL A 101 11.07 1.18 -26.40
N TYR A 102 9.85 1.38 -26.92
CA TYR A 102 9.15 2.65 -26.99
C TYR A 102 7.84 2.60 -26.19
N LYS A 103 7.53 3.67 -25.45
CA LYS A 103 6.27 3.81 -24.69
C LYS A 103 5.36 4.84 -25.36
N LEU A 104 4.22 4.39 -25.87
CA LEU A 104 3.29 5.21 -26.66
C LEU A 104 1.95 5.36 -25.95
N ALA A 105 1.46 6.58 -25.80
CA ALA A 105 0.15 6.85 -25.21
C ALA A 105 -0.99 6.48 -26.17
N ALA A 106 -2.04 5.82 -25.67
CA ALA A 106 -3.23 5.45 -26.44
C ALA A 106 -4.09 6.67 -26.83
N PRO A 107 -4.88 6.59 -27.91
CA PRO A 107 -5.78 7.67 -28.31
C PRO A 107 -6.90 7.88 -27.28
N ALA A 108 -7.28 9.14 -27.04
CA ALA A 108 -8.24 9.57 -26.01
C ALA A 108 -9.66 8.95 -26.15
N SER A 109 -9.97 8.26 -27.26
CA SER A 109 -11.26 7.61 -27.52
C SER A 109 -11.32 6.12 -27.12
N ALA A 110 -10.27 5.58 -26.49
CA ALA A 110 -10.21 4.17 -26.06
C ALA A 110 -10.77 3.90 -24.65
N GLN A 111 -11.35 4.89 -23.97
CA GLN A 111 -12.16 4.66 -22.79
C GLN A 111 -13.56 4.18 -23.22
N PRO A 112 -14.05 3.01 -22.80
CA PRO A 112 -15.43 2.63 -23.08
C PRO A 112 -16.38 3.59 -22.37
N THR A 113 -16.97 4.52 -23.12
CA THR A 113 -18.07 5.36 -22.65
C THR A 113 -19.33 4.51 -22.58
N ASN A 114 -19.82 4.25 -21.37
CA ASN A 114 -21.10 3.57 -21.13
C ASN A 114 -22.25 4.42 -21.73
N PRO A 115 -23.00 3.94 -22.74
CA PRO A 115 -24.06 4.70 -23.38
C PRO A 115 -25.33 4.85 -22.51
N LEU A 116 -25.29 4.41 -21.25
CA LEU A 116 -26.30 4.67 -20.21
C LEU A 116 -25.84 5.68 -19.15
N ALA A 117 -24.75 6.42 -19.38
CA ALA A 117 -24.32 7.50 -18.50
C ALA A 117 -25.35 8.64 -18.46
N LYS A 118 -26.38 8.47 -17.61
CA LYS A 118 -27.12 9.60 -17.06
C LYS A 118 -26.10 10.49 -16.38
N LYS A 119 -26.21 11.81 -16.62
CA LYS A 119 -25.56 12.87 -15.84
C LYS A 119 -25.49 12.41 -14.38
N PRO A 120 -24.30 12.42 -13.73
CA PRO A 120 -24.20 11.94 -12.36
C PRO A 120 -25.30 12.65 -11.56
N PRO A 121 -26.19 11.89 -10.87
CA PRO A 121 -27.07 12.54 -9.92
C PRO A 121 -26.16 13.37 -9.01
N ALA A 122 -26.55 14.61 -8.74
CA ALA A 122 -25.93 15.40 -7.70
C ALA A 122 -25.73 14.49 -6.49
N ASN A 123 -24.49 14.43 -6.00
CA ASN A 123 -24.10 13.53 -4.95
C ASN A 123 -25.09 13.71 -3.78
N PRO A 124 -25.89 12.69 -3.41
CA PRO A 124 -26.78 12.82 -2.26
C PRO A 124 -25.98 12.90 -0.93
N LEU A 125 -24.65 12.79 -0.99
CA LEU A 125 -23.72 12.95 0.12
C LEU A 125 -23.17 14.38 0.30
N ASP A 126 -23.61 15.38 -0.49
CA ASP A 126 -23.30 16.80 -0.19
C ASP A 126 -23.95 17.29 1.12
N LYS A 127 -24.72 16.42 1.77
CA LYS A 127 -25.11 16.52 3.18
C LYS A 127 -25.00 15.16 3.82
N ASN A 128 -23.83 14.79 4.30
CA ASN A 128 -23.74 13.73 5.30
C ASN A 128 -24.27 14.29 6.64
N PRO A 129 -25.48 13.93 7.10
CA PRO A 129 -26.05 14.47 8.33
C PRO A 129 -25.40 13.87 9.59
N ASP A 130 -24.53 12.86 9.41
CA ASP A 130 -23.96 12.05 10.49
C ASP A 130 -22.48 12.36 10.80
N VAL A 131 -21.90 13.42 10.22
CA VAL A 131 -20.69 14.01 10.79
C VAL A 131 -21.11 14.75 12.07
N LYS A 132 -21.15 14.02 13.19
CA LYS A 132 -21.22 14.67 14.49
C LYS A 132 -20.00 15.59 14.57
N PRO A 133 -20.17 16.91 14.79
CA PRO A 133 -19.04 17.83 14.89
C PRO A 133 -18.04 17.29 15.89
N ALA A 134 -16.77 17.19 15.49
CA ALA A 134 -15.72 16.88 16.44
C ALA A 134 -15.79 17.91 17.57
N LEU A 135 -15.62 17.45 18.82
CA LEU A 135 -15.56 18.37 19.95
C LEU A 135 -14.41 19.36 19.68
N PRO A 136 -14.60 20.66 19.95
CA PRO A 136 -13.54 21.63 19.73
C PRO A 136 -12.30 21.20 20.52
N ALA A 137 -11.17 21.10 19.83
CA ALA A 137 -9.89 20.86 20.46
C ALA A 137 -9.43 22.14 21.15
N GLU A 138 -9.07 22.06 22.43
CA GLU A 138 -8.49 23.19 23.16
C GLU A 138 -6.99 23.30 22.87
N GLY A 139 -6.50 24.52 22.64
CA GLY A 139 -5.08 24.80 22.47
C GLY A 139 -4.55 24.51 21.07
N ALA A 140 -3.27 24.13 20.98
CA ALA A 140 -2.60 23.85 19.72
C ALA A 140 -1.94 22.47 19.75
N LEU A 141 -2.06 21.72 18.65
CA LEU A 141 -1.39 20.45 18.43
C LEU A 141 -0.32 20.64 17.35
N LYS A 142 0.94 20.56 17.77
CA LYS A 142 2.07 20.54 16.85
C LYS A 142 2.42 19.09 16.50
N LEU A 143 2.49 18.78 15.21
CA LEU A 143 2.98 17.52 14.68
C LEU A 143 4.33 17.72 14.00
N LYS A 144 5.22 16.75 14.14
CA LYS A 144 6.53 16.73 13.51
C LYS A 144 6.74 15.42 12.75
N ARG A 145 7.62 15.49 11.77
CA ARG A 145 8.07 14.33 11.03
C ARG A 145 8.95 13.43 11.89
N LEU A 146 8.55 12.17 12.05
CA LEU A 146 9.39 11.09 12.58
C LEU A 146 9.93 10.27 11.40
N SER A 147 11.24 10.07 11.34
CA SER A 147 11.93 9.21 10.36
C SER A 147 12.42 7.95 11.05
N ILE A 148 12.02 6.78 10.55
CA ILE A 148 12.56 5.49 10.98
C ILE A 148 13.56 5.03 9.94
N LYS A 149 14.82 4.90 10.36
CA LYS A 149 15.92 4.43 9.51
C LYS A 149 16.11 2.93 9.67
N ASP A 150 16.53 2.27 8.60
CA ASP A 150 16.80 0.84 8.60
C ASP A 150 18.31 0.55 8.64
N PRO A 151 18.85 0.08 9.78
CA PRO A 151 20.27 -0.26 9.88
C PRO A 151 20.66 -1.45 8.99
N GLY A 152 19.71 -2.28 8.57
CA GLY A 152 19.94 -3.42 7.67
C GLY A 152 20.30 -3.00 6.24
N ILE A 153 19.94 -1.79 5.83
CA ILE A 153 20.19 -1.26 4.47
C ILE A 153 20.76 0.16 4.50
N ASN A 154 22.01 0.29 4.94
CA ASN A 154 22.76 1.57 4.99
C ASN A 154 22.12 2.70 5.80
N ASN A 155 21.24 2.40 6.76
CA ASN A 155 20.62 3.42 7.59
C ASN A 155 19.85 4.48 6.77
N ILE A 156 19.36 4.10 5.58
CA ILE A 156 18.44 4.93 4.81
C ILE A 156 17.09 4.97 5.51
N GLU A 157 16.32 6.02 5.25
CA GLU A 157 14.97 6.11 5.79
C GLU A 157 14.08 5.03 5.18
N ALA A 158 13.45 4.23 6.02
CA ALA A 158 12.48 3.23 5.62
C ALA A 158 11.08 3.79 5.52
N VAL A 159 10.65 4.43 6.60
CA VAL A 159 9.29 4.97 6.73
C VAL A 159 9.33 6.24 7.57
N SER A 160 8.46 7.19 7.25
CA SER A 160 8.23 8.40 8.04
C SER A 160 6.78 8.57 8.44
N PHE A 161 6.53 9.28 9.54
CA PHE A 161 5.20 9.55 10.11
C PHE A 161 5.07 11.03 10.49
N LEU A 162 3.84 11.52 10.63
CA LEU A 162 3.57 12.70 11.45
C LEU A 162 3.19 12.26 12.86
N ILE A 163 3.94 12.71 13.86
CA ILE A 163 3.68 12.41 15.28
C ILE A 163 3.53 13.70 16.08
N PRO A 164 2.74 13.72 17.17
CA PRO A 164 2.69 14.88 18.05
C PRO A 164 4.06 15.22 18.66
N GLU A 165 4.29 16.50 18.86
CA GLU A 165 5.48 16.97 19.55
C GLU A 165 5.54 16.39 20.97
N GLY A 166 6.75 16.03 21.42
CA GLY A 166 6.97 15.38 22.72
C GLY A 166 6.73 13.87 22.76
N TRP A 167 6.03 13.27 21.77
CA TRP A 167 5.83 11.82 21.74
C TRP A 167 7.14 11.07 21.46
N LYS A 168 7.27 9.89 22.05
CA LYS A 168 8.46 9.03 21.96
C LYS A 168 8.16 7.81 21.11
N HIS A 169 9.19 7.26 20.48
CA HIS A 169 9.08 5.99 19.76
C HIS A 169 10.10 4.97 20.27
N GLU A 170 9.78 3.70 20.09
CA GLU A 170 10.64 2.56 20.38
C GLU A 170 10.49 1.51 19.28
N GLY A 171 11.59 0.89 18.88
CA GLY A 171 11.61 -0.10 17.80
C GLY A 171 11.92 0.53 16.44
N GLY A 172 11.62 -0.21 15.37
CA GLY A 172 12.02 0.15 14.01
C GLY A 172 11.90 -1.04 13.06
N ILE A 173 12.77 -1.09 12.05
CA ILE A 173 12.77 -2.18 11.08
C ILE A 173 13.51 -3.39 11.66
N THR A 174 12.85 -4.56 11.63
CA THR A 174 13.43 -5.86 12.00
C THR A 174 13.45 -6.77 10.80
N TRP A 175 14.64 -7.26 10.42
CA TRP A 175 14.79 -8.21 9.31
C TRP A 175 14.58 -9.67 9.75
N MET A 176 13.76 -10.37 8.98
CA MET A 176 13.24 -11.71 9.21
C MET A 176 13.67 -12.65 8.06
N HIS A 177 14.96 -12.95 8.00
CA HIS A 177 15.62 -13.62 6.85
C HIS A 177 15.08 -15.03 6.52
N ASP A 178 14.43 -15.70 7.46
CA ASP A 178 13.86 -17.03 7.25
C ASP A 178 12.47 -16.97 6.60
N TYR A 179 11.84 -15.79 6.55
CA TYR A 179 10.45 -15.61 6.12
C TYR A 179 10.33 -14.82 4.82
N SER A 180 9.24 -15.02 4.08
CA SER A 180 8.99 -14.33 2.81
C SER A 180 8.62 -12.85 2.98
N ILE A 181 8.19 -12.46 4.19
CA ILE A 181 8.19 -11.07 4.64
C ILE A 181 9.52 -10.82 5.35
N LEU A 182 10.45 -10.18 4.62
CA LEU A 182 11.84 -10.08 5.05
C LEU A 182 12.11 -8.95 6.02
N ALA A 183 11.22 -7.96 6.10
CA ALA A 183 11.38 -6.81 6.98
C ALA A 183 10.02 -6.42 7.57
N ASN A 184 10.01 -6.23 8.88
CA ASN A 184 8.82 -5.84 9.64
C ASN A 184 9.07 -4.49 10.32
N LEU A 185 8.06 -3.61 10.29
CA LEU A 185 8.04 -2.43 11.14
C LEU A 185 7.48 -2.82 12.51
N LEU A 186 8.36 -3.03 13.49
CA LEU A 186 7.98 -3.29 14.87
C LEU A 186 8.22 -2.01 15.66
N LEU A 187 7.21 -1.16 15.74
CA LEU A 187 7.33 0.21 16.23
C LEU A 187 6.22 0.55 17.21
N LYS A 188 6.60 1.21 18.30
CA LYS A 188 5.71 1.83 19.27
C LYS A 188 5.87 3.33 19.20
N ILE A 189 4.78 4.09 19.18
CA ILE A 189 4.80 5.55 19.31
C ILE A 189 3.85 5.91 20.45
N THR A 190 4.37 6.56 21.48
CA THR A 190 3.72 6.71 22.79
C THR A 190 3.72 8.16 23.24
N ASP A 191 2.58 8.61 23.74
CA ASP A 191 2.47 9.80 24.56
C ASP A 191 3.07 9.55 25.95
N PRO A 192 4.17 10.19 26.34
CA PRO A 192 4.73 10.01 27.68
C PRO A 192 3.82 10.56 28.80
N ALA A 193 2.87 11.45 28.50
CA ALA A 193 2.01 12.05 29.51
C ALA A 193 0.83 11.14 29.90
N THR A 194 0.12 10.60 28.90
CA THR A 194 -1.08 9.78 29.13
C THR A 194 -0.82 8.28 29.00
N GLY A 195 0.21 7.88 28.26
CA GLY A 195 0.46 6.49 27.85
C GLY A 195 -0.36 6.04 26.64
N ALA A 196 -1.13 6.93 26.00
CA ALA A 196 -1.75 6.65 24.71
C ALA A 196 -0.69 6.23 23.68
N GLN A 197 -0.99 5.24 22.85
CA GLN A 197 0.01 4.62 21.99
C GLN A 197 -0.60 4.03 20.72
N VAL A 198 0.19 4.08 19.64
CA VAL A 198 0.08 3.16 18.50
C VAL A 198 1.22 2.14 18.53
N GLU A 199 0.91 0.86 18.30
CA GLU A 199 1.88 -0.23 18.18
C GLU A 199 1.68 -0.94 16.83
N TYR A 200 2.72 -0.94 15.98
CA TYR A 200 2.76 -1.68 14.73
C TYR A 200 3.15 -3.14 15.00
N LEU A 201 2.33 -4.07 14.52
CA LEU A 201 2.40 -5.48 14.89
C LEU A 201 3.08 -6.31 13.80
N PRO A 202 3.68 -7.46 14.17
CA PRO A 202 4.32 -8.35 13.20
C PRO A 202 3.37 -8.78 12.09
N MET A 203 3.83 -8.62 10.85
CA MET A 203 3.19 -9.10 9.64
C MET A 203 3.87 -10.37 9.17
N GLN A 204 3.07 -11.36 8.80
CA GLN A 204 3.55 -12.67 8.40
C GLN A 204 2.71 -13.24 7.25
N ASN A 205 3.36 -14.04 6.42
CA ASN A 205 2.72 -14.90 5.44
C ASN A 205 2.50 -16.29 5.98
N PHE A 206 1.40 -16.88 5.54
CA PHE A 206 0.96 -18.21 5.89
C PHE A 206 0.60 -19.02 4.64
N SER A 207 0.78 -20.33 4.74
CA SER A 207 0.34 -21.29 3.73
C SER A 207 -0.48 -22.39 4.39
N TRP A 208 -1.50 -22.85 3.67
CA TRP A 208 -2.31 -24.00 4.02
C TRP A 208 -2.52 -24.86 2.79
N ILE A 209 -2.26 -26.16 2.90
CA ILE A 209 -2.49 -27.13 1.83
C ILE A 209 -3.59 -28.06 2.34
N ASP A 210 -4.68 -28.19 1.59
CA ASP A 210 -5.88 -28.89 2.06
C ASP A 210 -5.61 -30.39 2.28
N ASN A 211 -4.87 -31.01 1.36
CA ASN A 211 -4.46 -32.41 1.41
C ASN A 211 -2.94 -32.51 1.21
N PRO A 212 -2.14 -32.26 2.26
CA PRO A 212 -0.70 -32.25 2.10
C PRO A 212 -0.17 -33.68 1.89
N PRO A 213 0.82 -33.88 0.99
CA PRO A 213 1.39 -35.19 0.73
C PRO A 213 2.17 -35.77 1.93
N PHE A 214 2.48 -34.94 2.93
CA PHE A 214 3.12 -35.32 4.19
C PHE A 214 2.56 -34.46 5.33
N PRO A 215 2.59 -34.93 6.59
CA PRO A 215 2.18 -34.13 7.74
C PRO A 215 2.99 -32.85 7.84
N MET A 216 2.32 -31.70 7.88
CA MET A 216 2.95 -30.40 8.09
C MET A 216 2.58 -29.88 9.48
N GLN A 217 3.57 -29.46 10.26
CA GLN A 217 3.35 -28.93 11.61
C GLN A 217 2.89 -27.47 11.54
N ASN A 218 1.88 -27.10 12.33
CA ASN A 218 1.49 -25.69 12.47
C ASN A 218 2.68 -24.84 12.94
N PHE A 219 2.79 -23.64 12.38
CA PHE A 219 3.87 -22.68 12.58
C PHE A 219 5.26 -23.14 12.12
N SER A 220 5.36 -24.29 11.43
CA SER A 220 6.59 -24.62 10.72
C SER A 220 6.76 -23.74 9.48
N ASN A 221 8.01 -23.49 9.09
CA ASN A 221 8.35 -22.73 7.91
C ASN A 221 8.25 -23.61 6.66
N TYR A 222 7.42 -23.21 5.71
CA TYR A 222 7.30 -23.80 4.39
C TYR A 222 7.51 -22.73 3.34
N MET A 223 8.67 -22.75 2.69
CA MET A 223 9.06 -21.80 1.64
C MET A 223 8.98 -20.32 2.09
N GLY A 224 9.31 -20.02 3.35
CA GLY A 224 9.25 -18.69 3.92
C GLY A 224 7.89 -18.30 4.51
N ASN A 225 6.87 -19.16 4.38
CA ASN A 225 5.54 -18.95 4.96
C ASN A 225 5.35 -19.85 6.19
N LEU A 226 4.56 -19.40 7.16
CA LEU A 226 4.16 -20.24 8.29
C LEU A 226 3.01 -21.17 7.88
N ILE A 227 3.09 -22.45 8.22
CA ILE A 227 1.96 -23.35 8.02
C ILE A 227 0.88 -23.05 9.05
N HIS A 228 -0.30 -22.62 8.60
CA HIS A 228 -1.46 -22.46 9.48
C HIS A 228 -2.76 -22.42 8.68
N PRO A 229 -3.85 -23.09 9.14
CA PRO A 229 -5.15 -22.98 8.49
C PRO A 229 -5.65 -21.52 8.50
N PRO A 230 -6.33 -21.05 7.43
CA PRO A 230 -6.82 -19.68 7.36
C PRO A 230 -7.74 -19.32 8.54
N ILE A 231 -7.42 -18.26 9.27
CA ILE A 231 -8.31 -17.69 10.29
C ILE A 231 -9.00 -16.46 9.68
N ARG A 232 -10.33 -16.44 9.61
CA ARG A 232 -11.13 -15.32 9.07
C ARG A 232 -11.93 -14.56 10.13
N ASP A 233 -11.64 -14.78 11.41
CA ASP A 233 -12.24 -14.05 12.52
C ASP A 233 -11.16 -13.23 13.21
N ALA A 234 -11.37 -11.92 13.35
CA ALA A 234 -10.34 -11.01 13.85
C ALA A 234 -9.94 -11.34 15.29
N ALA A 235 -10.92 -11.63 16.16
CA ALA A 235 -10.67 -11.98 17.56
C ALA A 235 -9.90 -13.30 17.69
N ALA A 236 -10.27 -14.32 16.91
CA ALA A 236 -9.54 -15.57 16.85
C ALA A 236 -8.12 -15.38 16.31
N PHE A 237 -7.93 -14.49 15.33
CA PHE A 237 -6.61 -14.19 14.80
C PHE A 237 -5.73 -13.54 15.87
N VAL A 238 -6.20 -12.48 16.54
CA VAL A 238 -5.46 -11.80 17.62
C VAL A 238 -5.09 -12.79 18.73
N ARG A 239 -6.04 -13.63 19.16
CA ARG A 239 -5.82 -14.64 20.20
C ARG A 239 -4.77 -15.68 19.81
N THR A 240 -4.77 -16.14 18.57
CA THR A 240 -3.84 -17.19 18.11
C THR A 240 -2.47 -16.64 17.76
N MET A 241 -2.40 -15.46 17.12
CA MET A 241 -1.18 -14.95 16.49
C MET A 241 -0.45 -13.90 17.31
N TYR A 242 -1.17 -13.06 18.07
CA TYR A 242 -0.57 -11.91 18.76
C TYR A 242 -0.55 -12.03 20.27
N MET A 243 -1.61 -12.55 20.89
CA MET A 243 -1.62 -12.75 22.35
C MET A 243 -0.47 -13.60 22.88
N PRO A 244 0.05 -14.64 22.19
CA PRO A 244 1.19 -15.40 22.72
C PRO A 244 2.52 -14.62 22.73
N GLN A 245 2.64 -13.56 21.91
CA GLN A 245 3.93 -12.93 21.62
C GLN A 245 3.90 -11.40 21.61
N ALA A 246 3.21 -10.78 20.65
CA ALA A 246 3.24 -9.33 20.44
C ALA A 246 2.39 -8.58 21.48
N LEU A 247 1.28 -9.18 21.90
CA LEU A 247 0.30 -8.57 22.81
C LEU A 247 -0.02 -9.47 24.02
N PRO A 248 0.99 -9.91 24.81
CA PRO A 248 0.80 -10.88 25.90
C PRO A 248 -0.08 -10.36 27.03
N HIS A 249 -0.13 -9.04 27.23
CA HIS A 249 -1.02 -8.41 28.21
C HIS A 249 -2.50 -8.64 27.90
N LEU A 250 -2.87 -8.88 26.63
CA LEU A 250 -4.26 -9.12 26.25
C LEU A 250 -4.77 -10.52 26.59
N GLN A 251 -3.91 -11.47 26.98
CA GLN A 251 -4.34 -12.81 27.41
C GLN A 251 -5.30 -12.79 28.61
N ARG A 252 -5.21 -11.73 29.43
CA ARG A 252 -6.07 -11.52 30.60
C ARG A 252 -7.08 -10.38 30.40
N ALA A 253 -7.13 -9.80 29.20
CA ALA A 253 -8.04 -8.73 28.90
C ALA A 253 -9.45 -9.27 28.60
N LYS A 254 -10.45 -8.45 28.88
CA LYS A 254 -11.83 -8.70 28.48
C LYS A 254 -12.01 -8.19 27.06
N GLN A 255 -12.41 -9.07 26.13
CA GLN A 255 -12.90 -8.63 24.82
C GLN A 255 -14.26 -7.94 25.00
N VAL A 256 -14.38 -6.71 24.49
CA VAL A 256 -15.58 -5.87 24.63
C VAL A 256 -16.35 -5.77 23.33
N GLU A 257 -15.64 -5.66 22.20
CA GLU A 257 -16.26 -5.47 20.89
C GLU A 257 -15.45 -6.18 19.80
N VAL A 258 -16.14 -6.68 18.77
CA VAL A 258 -15.55 -7.13 17.51
C VAL A 258 -16.36 -6.52 16.40
N GLU A 259 -15.70 -5.78 15.53
CA GLU A 259 -16.32 -5.12 14.39
C GLU A 259 -15.60 -5.53 13.11
N ARG A 260 -16.37 -5.82 12.06
CA ARG A 260 -15.84 -6.07 10.72
C ARG A 260 -15.79 -4.77 9.92
N LEU A 261 -14.66 -4.50 9.27
CA LEU A 261 -14.43 -3.25 8.55
C LEU A 261 -14.79 -3.38 7.06
N GLU A 262 -16.03 -3.75 6.76
CA GLU A 262 -16.46 -4.13 5.40
C GLU A 262 -16.24 -3.03 4.34
N LYS A 263 -16.41 -1.76 4.71
CA LYS A 263 -16.13 -0.62 3.81
C LYS A 263 -14.66 -0.55 3.40
N VAL A 264 -13.75 -0.92 4.31
CA VAL A 264 -12.31 -0.96 4.03
C VAL A 264 -11.98 -2.20 3.19
N GLU A 265 -12.61 -3.35 3.46
CA GLU A 265 -12.45 -4.57 2.65
C GLU A 265 -12.78 -4.33 1.17
N GLN A 266 -13.83 -3.55 0.87
CA GLN A 266 -14.23 -3.22 -0.51
C GLN A 266 -13.14 -2.48 -1.29
N GLN A 267 -12.36 -1.61 -0.62
CA GLN A 267 -11.23 -0.90 -1.26
C GLN A 267 -10.07 -1.84 -1.59
N TYR A 268 -9.87 -2.88 -0.77
CA TYR A 268 -8.90 -3.92 -1.08
C TYR A 268 -9.41 -4.90 -2.16
N ALA A 269 -10.72 -5.16 -2.23
CA ALA A 269 -11.31 -6.11 -3.18
C ALA A 269 -11.06 -5.75 -4.66
N ALA A 270 -11.04 -4.46 -5.00
CA ALA A 270 -10.72 -4.00 -6.36
C ALA A 270 -9.26 -4.26 -6.77
N ALA A 271 -8.32 -4.22 -5.82
CA ALA A 271 -6.92 -4.58 -6.05
C ALA A 271 -6.71 -6.11 -6.11
N VAL A 272 -7.60 -6.85 -5.45
CA VAL A 272 -7.58 -8.31 -5.31
C VAL A 272 -8.26 -9.03 -6.48
N ALA A 273 -9.08 -8.33 -7.26
CA ALA A 273 -9.72 -8.81 -8.49
C ALA A 273 -8.76 -9.08 -9.67
N GLN A 274 -7.47 -8.75 -9.55
CA GLN A 274 -6.41 -9.07 -10.52
C GLN A 274 -5.70 -10.40 -10.21
N ALA A 275 -6.38 -11.31 -9.52
CA ALA A 275 -5.87 -12.64 -9.21
C ALA A 275 -5.49 -13.39 -10.50
N PRO A 276 -4.31 -14.05 -10.57
CA PRO A 276 -3.97 -14.89 -11.71
C PRO A 276 -5.05 -15.93 -11.99
N ALA A 277 -5.24 -16.24 -13.28
CA ALA A 277 -6.27 -17.16 -13.76
C ALA A 277 -6.33 -18.44 -12.92
N GLY A 278 -7.51 -18.72 -12.35
CA GLY A 278 -7.79 -19.96 -11.59
C GLY A 278 -7.76 -19.86 -10.06
N GLY A 279 -7.51 -18.68 -9.47
CA GLY A 279 -7.57 -18.46 -8.02
C GLY A 279 -8.65 -17.48 -7.57
N GLN A 280 -9.18 -17.67 -6.36
CA GLN A 280 -10.07 -16.72 -5.70
C GLN A 280 -9.29 -15.95 -4.64
N ALA A 281 -9.40 -14.62 -4.67
CA ALA A 281 -8.75 -13.78 -3.70
C ALA A 281 -9.80 -13.01 -2.87
N SER A 282 -9.54 -12.86 -1.57
CA SER A 282 -10.48 -12.25 -0.63
C SER A 282 -9.74 -11.47 0.46
N VAL A 283 -10.44 -10.50 1.05
CA VAL A 283 -9.92 -9.67 2.14
C VAL A 283 -10.87 -9.78 3.31
N TYR A 284 -10.31 -9.89 4.50
CA TYR A 284 -11.04 -9.80 5.75
C TYR A 284 -10.34 -8.79 6.66
N SER A 285 -11.10 -7.87 7.23
CA SER A 285 -10.54 -6.90 8.17
C SER A 285 -11.46 -6.65 9.35
N GLY A 286 -10.86 -6.43 10.52
CA GLY A 286 -11.62 -6.23 11.74
C GLY A 286 -10.89 -5.41 12.78
N ARG A 287 -11.69 -4.80 13.66
CA ARG A 287 -11.29 -4.12 14.88
C ARG A 287 -11.77 -4.96 16.06
N VAL A 288 -10.85 -5.28 16.98
CA VAL A 288 -11.20 -5.97 18.22
C VAL A 288 -10.86 -5.06 19.40
N ARG A 289 -11.87 -4.68 20.18
CA ARG A 289 -11.69 -3.87 21.39
C ARG A 289 -11.52 -4.76 22.62
N TYR A 290 -10.49 -4.45 23.39
CA TYR A 290 -10.19 -5.07 24.67
C TYR A 290 -10.21 -4.03 25.80
N GLU A 291 -10.56 -4.49 27.00
CA GLU A 291 -10.39 -3.74 28.24
C GLU A 291 -9.57 -4.56 29.24
N TYR A 292 -8.63 -3.91 29.93
CA TYR A 292 -7.84 -4.55 30.98
C TYR A 292 -7.40 -3.55 32.05
N GLU A 293 -7.11 -4.06 33.25
CA GLU A 293 -6.51 -3.25 34.31
C GLU A 293 -4.99 -3.31 34.24
N ARG A 294 -4.36 -2.13 34.33
CA ARG A 294 -2.91 -2.00 34.46
C ARG A 294 -2.58 -0.77 35.29
N GLU A 295 -1.74 -0.96 36.30
CA GLU A 295 -1.27 0.11 37.20
C GLU A 295 -2.44 0.89 37.85
N GLY A 296 -3.51 0.18 38.24
CA GLY A 296 -4.69 0.76 38.89
C GLY A 296 -5.59 1.58 37.96
N LYS A 297 -5.35 1.57 36.64
CA LYS A 297 -6.20 2.20 35.62
C LYS A 297 -6.82 1.15 34.73
N VAL A 298 -8.03 1.41 34.26
CA VAL A 298 -8.64 0.63 33.18
C VAL A 298 -8.12 1.17 31.86
N TRP A 299 -7.62 0.27 31.01
CA TRP A 299 -7.12 0.55 29.68
C TRP A 299 -8.08 0.00 28.63
N GLU A 300 -8.18 0.72 27.53
CA GLU A 300 -8.86 0.31 26.31
C GLU A 300 -7.81 0.10 25.23
N GLU A 301 -7.96 -0.98 24.44
CA GLU A 301 -7.07 -1.28 23.32
C GLU A 301 -7.84 -1.85 22.13
N ASP A 302 -7.76 -1.16 21.00
CA ASP A 302 -8.28 -1.61 19.71
C ASP A 302 -7.15 -2.25 18.92
N VAL A 303 -7.35 -3.49 18.47
CA VAL A 303 -6.44 -4.18 17.56
C VAL A 303 -7.07 -4.23 16.17
N TYR A 304 -6.41 -3.62 15.20
CA TYR A 304 -6.82 -3.58 13.80
C TYR A 304 -6.04 -4.61 13.00
N ILE A 305 -6.75 -5.48 12.28
CA ILE A 305 -6.15 -6.54 11.46
C ILE A 305 -6.73 -6.46 10.05
N PHE A 306 -5.84 -6.55 9.06
CA PHE A 306 -6.20 -6.68 7.65
C PHE A 306 -5.54 -7.96 7.12
N LEU A 307 -6.37 -8.89 6.65
CA LEU A 307 -5.97 -10.21 6.17
C LEU A 307 -6.34 -10.35 4.70
N THR A 308 -5.40 -10.88 3.91
CA THR A 308 -5.61 -11.20 2.50
C THR A 308 -5.44 -12.68 2.28
N TYR A 309 -6.28 -13.28 1.45
CA TYR A 309 -6.23 -14.70 1.11
C TYR A 309 -6.23 -14.84 -0.40
N TYR A 310 -5.46 -15.82 -0.86
CA TYR A 310 -5.49 -16.33 -2.22
C TYR A 310 -5.65 -17.85 -2.13
N THR A 311 -6.74 -18.36 -2.66
CA THR A 311 -7.07 -19.79 -2.67
C THR A 311 -7.15 -20.29 -4.10
N GLY A 312 -6.41 -21.35 -4.41
CA GLY A 312 -6.39 -21.99 -5.71
C GLY A 312 -5.64 -23.31 -5.68
N GLN A 313 -5.98 -24.23 -6.57
CA GLN A 313 -5.27 -25.51 -6.76
C GLN A 313 -5.01 -26.32 -5.45
N GLY A 314 -5.97 -26.34 -4.52
CA GLY A 314 -5.86 -27.09 -3.24
C GLY A 314 -4.94 -26.47 -2.19
N MET A 315 -4.57 -25.20 -2.38
CA MET A 315 -3.75 -24.43 -1.45
C MET A 315 -4.39 -23.06 -1.18
N THR A 316 -4.24 -22.59 0.05
CA THR A 316 -4.52 -21.21 0.44
C THR A 316 -3.25 -20.55 0.94
N ILE A 317 -2.83 -19.48 0.28
CA ILE A 317 -1.82 -18.55 0.78
C ILE A 317 -2.56 -17.38 1.42
N TRP A 318 -2.17 -16.99 2.62
CA TRP A 318 -2.80 -15.87 3.29
C TRP A 318 -1.80 -15.06 4.10
N SER A 319 -2.09 -13.78 4.31
CA SER A 319 -1.12 -12.83 4.83
C SER A 319 -1.79 -11.81 5.72
N VAL A 320 -1.03 -11.31 6.69
CA VAL A 320 -1.33 -10.03 7.33
C VAL A 320 -0.87 -8.93 6.39
N SER A 321 -1.80 -8.14 5.83
CA SER A 321 -1.48 -7.01 4.96
C SER A 321 -1.29 -5.71 5.72
N SER A 322 -1.86 -5.60 6.90
CA SER A 322 -1.58 -4.55 7.89
C SER A 322 -2.06 -5.01 9.27
N ALA A 323 -1.33 -4.65 10.31
CA ALA A 323 -1.77 -4.83 11.68
C ALA A 323 -1.14 -3.81 12.63
N TYR A 324 -1.98 -3.24 13.50
CA TYR A 324 -1.53 -2.33 14.56
C TYR A 324 -2.56 -2.29 15.69
N SER A 325 -2.16 -1.82 16.87
CA SER A 325 -3.09 -1.52 17.96
C SER A 325 -3.04 -0.06 18.37
N PHE A 326 -4.18 0.45 18.81
CA PHE A 326 -4.33 1.74 19.48
C PHE A 326 -4.72 1.47 20.92
N ARG A 327 -4.03 2.09 21.88
CA ARG A 327 -4.40 1.99 23.29
C ARG A 327 -4.39 3.33 24.00
N ALA A 328 -5.23 3.45 25.01
CA ALA A 328 -5.24 4.58 25.95
C ALA A 328 -5.91 4.16 27.27
N PRO A 329 -5.57 4.82 28.40
CA PRO A 329 -6.36 4.66 29.62
C PRO A 329 -7.78 5.22 29.42
N LYS A 330 -8.79 4.63 30.08
CA LYS A 330 -10.13 5.23 30.16
C LYS A 330 -10.04 6.65 30.72
N ALA A 331 -10.90 7.52 30.22
CA ALA A 331 -10.93 8.90 30.67
C ALA A 331 -11.45 9.00 32.11
N ALA A 332 -10.99 10.02 32.85
CA ALA A 332 -11.35 10.22 34.25
C ALA A 332 -12.85 10.48 34.47
N ASP A 333 -13.55 10.96 33.43
CA ASP A 333 -15.01 11.16 33.41
C ASP A 333 -15.80 9.86 33.15
N GLY A 334 -15.13 8.72 33.07
CA GLY A 334 -15.73 7.41 32.77
C GLY A 334 -15.99 7.18 31.29
N GLY A 335 -15.68 8.14 30.42
CA GLY A 335 -15.77 7.98 28.97
C GLY A 335 -14.61 7.17 28.38
N SER A 336 -14.72 6.81 27.10
CA SER A 336 -13.62 6.15 26.39
C SER A 336 -12.48 7.15 26.17
N GLY A 337 -11.31 6.85 26.75
CA GLY A 337 -10.10 7.62 26.51
C GLY A 337 -9.50 7.27 25.16
N LEU A 338 -9.69 6.02 24.71
CA LEU A 338 -9.24 5.57 23.39
C LEU A 338 -10.00 6.26 22.26
N ASP A 339 -11.32 6.45 22.38
CA ASP A 339 -12.10 7.17 21.36
C ASP A 339 -11.69 8.65 21.27
N LYS A 340 -11.30 9.27 22.38
CA LYS A 340 -10.75 10.63 22.40
C LYS A 340 -9.36 10.71 21.75
N ALA A 341 -8.54 9.66 21.90
CA ALA A 341 -7.21 9.57 21.31
C ALA A 341 -7.19 9.08 19.86
N ALA A 342 -8.25 8.41 19.40
CA ALA A 342 -8.31 7.77 18.08
C ALA A 342 -7.98 8.72 16.91
N PRO A 343 -8.45 9.99 16.86
CA PRO A 343 -8.07 10.93 15.79
C PRO A 343 -6.56 11.13 15.61
N VAL A 344 -5.83 11.33 16.72
CA VAL A 344 -4.39 11.56 16.66
C VAL A 344 -3.63 10.26 16.36
N LEU A 345 -4.08 9.12 16.88
CA LEU A 345 -3.49 7.82 16.59
C LEU A 345 -3.69 7.42 15.12
N THR A 346 -4.87 7.68 14.57
CA THR A 346 -5.17 7.49 13.13
C THR A 346 -4.31 8.39 12.26
N THR A 347 -4.09 9.64 12.66
CA THR A 347 -3.20 10.56 11.93
C THR A 347 -1.80 10.00 11.83
N ILE A 348 -1.25 9.43 12.91
CA ILE A 348 0.07 8.78 12.88
C ILE A 348 0.08 7.65 11.85
N THR A 349 -0.93 6.76 11.87
CA THR A 349 -1.02 5.63 10.93
C THR A 349 -1.20 6.09 9.47
N ASN A 350 -2.12 7.01 9.21
CA ASN A 350 -2.48 7.42 7.84
C ASN A 350 -1.42 8.31 7.19
N THR A 351 -0.51 8.87 7.98
CA THR A 351 0.63 9.67 7.50
C THR A 351 1.91 8.85 7.35
N ALA A 352 1.86 7.54 7.59
CA ALA A 352 2.97 6.64 7.30
C ALA A 352 3.35 6.70 5.81
N ARG A 353 4.63 6.92 5.51
CA ARG A 353 5.17 7.00 4.15
C ARG A 353 6.44 6.20 4.04
N VAL A 354 6.41 5.17 3.19
CA VAL A 354 7.60 4.38 2.87
C VAL A 354 8.44 5.13 1.86
N SER A 355 9.74 5.18 2.09
CA SER A 355 10.72 5.76 1.16
C SER A 355 10.81 4.94 -0.12
N GLN A 356 10.90 5.60 -1.28
CA GLN A 356 11.13 4.92 -2.56
C GLN A 356 12.46 4.17 -2.56
N ASP A 357 13.52 4.77 -2.02
CA ASP A 357 14.85 4.17 -2.01
C ASP A 357 14.87 2.90 -1.15
N TRP A 358 14.22 2.94 0.02
CA TRP A 358 14.07 1.76 0.86
C TRP A 358 13.20 0.70 0.21
N PHE A 359 12.09 1.09 -0.41
CA PHE A 359 11.20 0.18 -1.11
C PHE A 359 11.92 -0.55 -2.26
N SER A 360 12.66 0.17 -3.09
CA SER A 360 13.43 -0.41 -4.19
C SER A 360 14.52 -1.36 -3.70
N GLY A 361 15.22 -0.98 -2.62
CA GLY A 361 16.18 -1.86 -1.95
C GLY A 361 15.53 -3.13 -1.41
N TYR A 362 14.42 -2.99 -0.67
CA TYR A 362 13.64 -4.12 -0.15
C TYR A 362 13.17 -5.06 -1.27
N MET A 363 12.70 -4.51 -2.39
CA MET A 363 12.24 -5.29 -3.53
C MET A 363 13.35 -6.09 -4.22
N TYR A 364 14.53 -5.49 -4.33
CA TYR A 364 15.71 -6.18 -4.81
C TYR A 364 16.11 -7.35 -3.90
N VAL A 365 16.13 -7.15 -2.58
CA VAL A 365 16.43 -8.23 -1.63
C VAL A 365 15.37 -9.33 -1.67
N SER A 366 14.11 -8.95 -1.80
CA SER A 366 12.99 -9.90 -1.96
C SER A 366 13.14 -10.75 -3.23
N GLN A 367 13.68 -10.18 -4.31
CA GLN A 367 14.00 -10.92 -5.54
C GLN A 367 15.11 -11.95 -5.28
N LEU A 368 16.21 -11.56 -4.62
CA LEU A 368 17.29 -12.48 -4.25
C LEU A 368 16.80 -13.64 -3.35
N PHE A 369 15.84 -13.37 -2.47
CA PHE A 369 15.21 -14.39 -1.64
C PHE A 369 14.44 -15.42 -2.48
N ARG A 370 13.64 -14.95 -3.45
CA ARG A 370 12.89 -15.82 -4.36
C ARG A 370 13.80 -16.67 -5.22
N ASP A 371 14.93 -16.12 -5.65
CA ASP A 371 15.93 -16.82 -6.46
C ASP A 371 16.77 -17.82 -5.62
N ARG A 372 16.43 -18.00 -4.33
CA ARG A 372 17.15 -18.81 -3.32
C ARG A 372 18.62 -18.40 -3.11
N GLN A 373 19.01 -17.24 -3.61
CA GLN A 373 20.36 -16.68 -3.47
C GLN A 373 20.61 -16.07 -2.09
N MET A 374 19.54 -15.85 -1.30
CA MET A 374 19.63 -15.41 0.09
C MET A 374 20.07 -16.48 1.09
N GLN A 375 20.20 -17.76 0.69
CA GLN A 375 20.69 -18.82 1.57
C GLN A 375 22.14 -18.52 2.01
N GLY A 376 22.29 -17.89 3.18
CA GLY A 376 23.58 -17.50 3.77
C GLY A 376 23.88 -16.00 3.84
N ILE A 377 23.01 -15.12 3.33
CA ILE A 377 23.17 -13.66 3.53
C ILE A 377 22.50 -13.27 4.84
N ARG A 378 23.26 -13.37 5.93
CA ARG A 378 22.87 -12.86 7.28
C ARG A 378 23.59 -11.55 7.64
N ASP A 379 24.49 -11.09 6.77
CA ASP A 379 25.33 -9.91 7.01
C ASP A 379 24.71 -8.68 6.34
N ALA A 380 24.25 -7.74 7.17
CA ALA A 380 23.71 -6.45 6.75
C ALA A 380 24.71 -5.64 5.91
N THR A 381 26.02 -5.83 6.11
CA THR A 381 27.08 -5.16 5.33
C THR A 381 27.09 -5.64 3.89
N ARG A 382 26.94 -6.96 3.69
CA ARG A 382 26.86 -7.56 2.36
C ARG A 382 25.58 -7.13 1.65
N LEU A 383 24.46 -7.13 2.37
CA LEU A 383 23.16 -6.69 1.86
C LEU A 383 23.20 -5.24 1.40
N SER A 384 23.69 -4.37 2.28
CA SER A 384 23.86 -2.94 2.05
C SER A 384 24.73 -2.66 0.82
N ARG A 385 25.83 -3.40 0.64
CA ARG A 385 26.70 -3.25 -0.53
C ARG A 385 25.98 -3.58 -1.83
N MET A 386 25.27 -4.71 -1.89
CA MET A 386 24.53 -5.14 -3.09
C MET A 386 23.42 -4.15 -3.48
N ILE A 387 22.73 -3.57 -2.49
CA ILE A 387 21.72 -2.52 -2.75
C ILE A 387 22.39 -1.25 -3.28
N SER A 388 23.51 -0.83 -2.69
CA SER A 388 24.22 0.40 -3.08
C SER A 388 24.77 0.33 -4.50
N GLU A 389 25.36 -0.81 -4.88
CA GLU A 389 25.96 -1.01 -6.21
C GLU A 389 24.91 -0.91 -7.33
N ASN A 390 23.64 -1.20 -7.04
CA ASN A 390 22.54 -1.21 -8.00
C ASN A 390 21.43 -0.18 -7.70
N ALA A 391 21.70 0.83 -6.86
CA ALA A 391 20.66 1.70 -6.30
C ALA A 391 19.85 2.44 -7.37
N GLU A 392 20.50 3.11 -8.33
CA GLU A 392 19.77 3.87 -9.36
C GLU A 392 18.99 2.97 -10.31
N HIS A 393 19.58 1.82 -10.70
CA HIS A 393 18.91 0.85 -11.56
C HIS A 393 17.67 0.23 -10.87
N THR A 394 17.79 -0.17 -9.60
CA THR A 394 16.66 -0.71 -8.82
C THR A 394 15.58 0.34 -8.53
N ARG A 395 15.97 1.61 -8.33
CA ARG A 395 15.05 2.73 -8.18
C ARG A 395 14.18 2.90 -9.42
N GLN A 396 14.77 2.87 -10.61
CA GLN A 396 14.05 2.95 -11.89
C GLN A 396 13.19 1.71 -12.14
N LEU A 397 13.73 0.51 -11.88
CA LEU A 397 13.02 -0.76 -12.07
C LEU A 397 11.74 -0.85 -11.24
N TYR A 398 11.76 -0.35 -9.99
CA TYR A 398 10.64 -0.43 -9.06
C TYR A 398 9.83 0.87 -8.91
N ALA A 399 10.11 1.90 -9.71
CA ALA A 399 9.43 3.20 -9.63
C ALA A 399 7.90 3.07 -9.86
N GLN A 400 7.49 2.27 -10.84
CA GLN A 400 6.06 2.06 -11.13
C GLN A 400 5.38 1.29 -9.99
N ALA A 401 6.00 0.20 -9.51
CA ALA A 401 5.47 -0.57 -8.39
C ALA A 401 5.34 0.29 -7.12
N TYR A 402 6.28 1.22 -6.89
CA TYR A 402 6.20 2.19 -5.81
C TYR A 402 5.02 3.15 -5.99
N ALA A 403 4.83 3.70 -7.19
CA ALA A 403 3.74 4.61 -7.49
C ALA A 403 2.35 3.94 -7.32
N ASP A 404 2.18 2.73 -7.84
CA ASP A 404 0.95 1.94 -7.72
C ASP A 404 0.63 1.61 -6.25
N ARG A 405 1.66 1.20 -5.50
CA ARG A 405 1.55 0.97 -4.05
C ARG A 405 1.11 2.23 -3.33
N ASN A 406 1.75 3.37 -3.59
CA ASN A 406 1.45 4.62 -2.91
C ASN A 406 0.00 5.07 -3.20
N ALA A 407 -0.45 4.98 -4.45
CA ALA A 407 -1.82 5.30 -4.83
C ALA A 407 -2.85 4.37 -4.17
N SER A 408 -2.53 3.08 -4.03
CA SER A 408 -3.39 2.13 -3.31
C SER A 408 -3.48 2.44 -1.82
N GLN A 409 -2.33 2.73 -1.19
CA GLN A 409 -2.28 3.05 0.23
C GLN A 409 -3.06 4.34 0.54
N GLU A 410 -2.98 5.34 -0.33
CA GLU A 410 -3.72 6.60 -0.16
C GLU A 410 -5.24 6.40 -0.17
N ARG A 411 -5.75 5.57 -1.10
CA ARG A 411 -7.19 5.21 -1.12
C ARG A 411 -7.62 4.51 0.17
N ILE A 412 -6.82 3.54 0.62
CA ILE A 412 -7.10 2.78 1.85
C ILE A 412 -7.06 3.69 3.09
N ASN A 413 -6.03 4.53 3.21
CA ASN A 413 -5.87 5.45 4.32
C ASN A 413 -7.04 6.43 4.38
N ARG A 414 -7.49 6.94 3.23
CA ARG A 414 -8.63 7.85 3.16
C ARG A 414 -9.89 7.19 3.72
N THR A 415 -10.26 6.02 3.21
CA THR A 415 -11.43 5.26 3.66
C THR A 415 -11.31 4.83 5.12
N PHE A 416 -10.12 4.46 5.58
CA PHE A 416 -9.89 4.13 7.00
C PHE A 416 -10.01 5.36 7.90
N GLY A 417 -9.51 6.52 7.48
CA GLY A 417 -9.71 7.79 8.17
C GLY A 417 -11.18 8.20 8.23
N GLU A 418 -11.93 8.08 7.13
CA GLU A 418 -13.37 8.33 7.13
C GLU A 418 -14.14 7.39 8.08
N TYR A 419 -13.67 6.14 8.23
CA TYR A 419 -14.19 5.20 9.21
C TYR A 419 -13.86 5.64 10.65
N ILE A 420 -12.61 6.00 10.94
CA ILE A 420 -12.22 6.55 12.24
C ILE A 420 -12.66 8.01 12.32
N ARG A 421 -13.91 8.22 12.75
CA ARG A 421 -14.50 9.54 12.99
C ARG A 421 -13.52 10.50 13.69
N GLY A 422 -13.56 11.78 13.29
CA GLY A 422 -12.77 12.83 13.93
C GLY A 422 -11.42 13.10 13.26
N VAL A 423 -11.25 12.78 11.97
CA VAL A 423 -10.19 13.32 11.13
C VAL A 423 -10.79 14.15 9.98
N GLU A 424 -10.02 15.11 9.51
CA GLU A 424 -10.35 15.98 8.37
C GLU A 424 -9.21 15.92 7.35
N THR A 425 -9.55 16.03 6.08
CA THR A 425 -8.60 15.97 4.96
C THR A 425 -8.21 17.39 4.55
N TYR A 426 -6.91 17.62 4.37
CA TYR A 426 -6.35 18.92 4.01
C TYR A 426 -5.44 18.80 2.79
N THR A 427 -5.38 19.87 1.99
CA THR A 427 -4.37 20.04 0.93
C THR A 427 -3.10 20.64 1.52
N ASN A 428 -1.96 19.97 1.28
CA ASN A 428 -0.66 20.51 1.66
C ASN A 428 -0.10 21.39 0.52
N PRO A 429 0.19 22.68 0.73
CA PRO A 429 0.75 23.55 -0.32
C PRO A 429 2.19 23.20 -0.73
N TYR A 430 2.90 22.37 0.04
CA TYR A 430 4.27 21.94 -0.25
C TYR A 430 4.35 20.53 -0.86
N GLU A 431 3.25 19.77 -0.86
CA GLU A 431 3.19 18.41 -1.38
C GLU A 431 1.97 18.26 -2.30
N SER A 432 2.09 17.57 -3.44
CA SER A 432 0.96 17.41 -4.38
C SER A 432 -0.16 16.48 -3.88
N ARG A 433 -0.23 16.19 -2.58
CA ARG A 433 -1.13 15.19 -1.99
C ARG A 433 -1.89 15.74 -0.80
N GLU A 434 -2.96 15.04 -0.46
CA GLU A 434 -3.78 15.31 0.71
C GLU A 434 -3.17 14.70 1.99
N VAL A 435 -3.55 15.26 3.14
CA VAL A 435 -3.16 14.78 4.46
C VAL A 435 -4.39 14.74 5.37
N GLN A 436 -4.54 13.65 6.12
CA GLN A 436 -5.59 13.53 7.14
C GLN A 436 -5.03 13.91 8.51
N LEU A 437 -5.69 14.84 9.17
CA LEU A 437 -5.30 15.42 10.46
C LEU A 437 -6.47 15.33 11.45
N PRO A 438 -6.24 15.35 12.77
CA PRO A 438 -7.32 15.33 13.74
C PRO A 438 -8.27 16.52 13.55
N ALA A 439 -9.57 16.25 13.57
CA ALA A 439 -10.62 17.25 13.49
C ALA A 439 -10.78 18.01 14.82
N GLY A 440 -11.61 19.06 14.80
CA GLY A 440 -11.93 19.87 15.99
C GLY A 440 -11.05 21.10 16.17
N TYR A 441 -10.07 21.31 15.28
CA TYR A 441 -9.26 22.52 15.22
C TYR A 441 -9.89 23.52 14.23
N THR A 442 -9.74 24.82 14.48
CA THR A 442 -10.24 25.86 13.56
C THR A 442 -9.30 26.07 12.38
N ASP A 443 -8.00 25.86 12.59
CA ASP A 443 -6.99 26.13 11.59
C ASP A 443 -5.92 25.04 11.57
N ALA A 444 -5.47 24.72 10.37
CA ALA A 444 -4.37 23.80 10.14
C ALA A 444 -3.29 24.50 9.31
N TRP A 445 -2.05 24.43 9.77
CA TRP A 445 -0.90 25.10 9.17
C TRP A 445 0.23 24.11 8.94
N VAL A 446 1.07 24.39 7.95
CA VAL A 446 2.28 23.62 7.65
C VAL A 446 3.43 24.56 7.28
N ASN A 447 4.65 24.17 7.64
CA ASN A 447 5.85 24.91 7.28
C ASN A 447 6.75 24.13 6.29
N PRO A 448 7.75 24.77 5.65
CA PRO A 448 8.64 24.11 4.70
C PRO A 448 9.47 22.96 5.31
N GLN A 449 9.59 22.89 6.64
CA GLN A 449 10.29 21.82 7.35
C GLN A 449 9.42 20.57 7.55
N GLY A 450 8.15 20.61 7.13
CA GLY A 450 7.20 19.50 7.28
C GLY A 450 6.65 19.37 8.71
N GLU A 451 6.72 20.43 9.51
CA GLU A 451 5.97 20.52 10.76
C GLU A 451 4.55 21.01 10.47
N TYR A 452 3.59 20.49 11.24
CA TYR A 452 2.18 20.87 11.15
C TYR A 452 1.74 21.45 12.47
N LEU A 453 0.87 22.45 12.42
CA LEU A 453 0.31 23.09 13.58
C LEU A 453 -1.20 23.20 13.41
N LEU A 454 -1.93 22.54 14.30
CA LEU A 454 -3.37 22.60 14.40
C LEU A 454 -3.74 23.51 15.55
N ILE A 455 -4.60 24.48 15.30
CA ILE A 455 -4.95 25.54 16.24
C ILE A 455 -6.45 25.47 16.50
N GLY A 456 -6.81 25.33 17.78
CA GLY A 456 -8.20 25.28 18.24
C GLY A 456 -8.85 26.66 18.31
N PRO A 457 -10.16 26.72 18.63
CA PRO A 457 -10.87 27.98 18.76
C PRO A 457 -10.21 28.93 19.77
N GLY A 458 -10.05 30.20 19.35
CA GLY A 458 -9.39 31.22 20.16
C GLY A 458 -7.86 31.24 20.06
N GLY A 459 -7.27 30.41 19.20
CA GLY A 459 -5.84 30.47 18.90
C GLY A 459 -5.43 31.64 18.00
N HIS A 460 -4.12 31.82 17.83
CA HIS A 460 -3.52 32.96 17.14
C HIS A 460 -2.87 32.54 15.82
N ASP A 461 -2.67 33.49 14.90
CA ASP A 461 -1.89 33.27 13.68
C ASP A 461 -0.43 32.92 14.05
N PRO A 462 0.07 31.74 13.66
CA PRO A 462 1.40 31.29 14.04
C PRO A 462 2.52 32.07 13.36
N ASN A 463 2.23 32.91 12.37
CA ASN A 463 3.23 33.80 11.77
C ASN A 463 3.53 35.02 12.65
N VAL A 464 2.66 35.36 13.62
CA VAL A 464 2.88 36.49 14.52
C VAL A 464 3.96 36.14 15.53
N GLY A 465 5.15 36.71 15.36
CA GLY A 465 6.29 36.49 16.26
C GLY A 465 7.10 35.20 15.99
N SER A 466 6.76 34.46 14.92
CA SER A 466 7.52 33.30 14.48
C SER A 466 8.66 33.69 13.53
N THR A 467 9.77 32.98 13.62
CA THR A 467 10.88 33.05 12.65
C THR A 467 10.72 32.07 11.49
N VAL A 468 9.66 31.26 11.52
CA VAL A 468 9.33 30.22 10.54
C VAL A 468 8.06 30.60 9.80
N GLU A 469 8.05 30.46 8.48
CA GLU A 469 6.88 30.70 7.63
C GLU A 469 5.87 29.56 7.78
N TRP A 470 4.66 29.89 8.21
CA TRP A 470 3.53 28.96 8.29
C TRP A 470 2.51 29.27 7.20
N ARG A 471 2.18 28.26 6.40
CA ARG A 471 1.11 28.35 5.40
C ARG A 471 -0.12 27.61 5.87
N ARG A 472 -1.26 28.30 5.84
CA ARG A 472 -2.56 27.72 6.15
C ARG A 472 -2.91 26.68 5.08
N MET A 473 -3.31 25.50 5.50
CA MET A 473 -3.82 24.45 4.63
C MET A 473 -5.32 24.65 4.40
N LYS A 474 -5.81 24.19 3.25
CA LYS A 474 -7.24 24.22 2.94
C LYS A 474 -7.82 22.84 3.18
N MET A 475 -8.91 22.79 3.95
CA MET A 475 -9.70 21.58 4.09
C MET A 475 -10.28 21.19 2.72
N VAL A 476 -10.28 19.91 2.42
CA VAL A 476 -10.95 19.33 1.25
C VAL A 476 -12.41 19.10 1.66
N GLU A 477 -13.35 19.70 0.93
CA GLU A 477 -14.79 19.55 1.16
C GLU A 477 -15.33 18.18 0.75
#